data_AF-A0A945J306-F1
#
_entry.id   AF-A0A945J306-F1
#
_cell.length_a   1.000
_cell.length_b   1.000
_cell.length_c   1.000
_cell.angle_alpha   90.00
_cell.angle_beta   90.00
_cell.angle_gamma   90.00
#
_symmetry.space_group_name_H-M   'P 1'
#
loop_
_entity.id
_entity.type
_entity.pdbx_description
1 polymer ?
#
loop_
_entity_poly.entity_id
_entity_poly.type
_entity_poly.pdbx_seq_one_letter_code
_entity_poly.pdbx_strand_id
1 'polypeptide(L)'
;MKYKLGLPILVVLLLLLAVAPAYSASTEELERKIDLLSDEVDDLKGMGMGAGTTDNNRVSIHGYGEMHFNHNPGAATTQIDNHRFVVGIHALLADWVHLNAEIDFEHAAQELEFEFGHLDFLLTPGFNIRAGVMLAPTGLLNEFHEPNLFFSVERPLLQSRLIPTTWNAGGFGIYGSPMDGVIYRVYAMNSLQSISSDSTANGAGTGGSGGSGDSFSSNGIRGGRAQVNNRIADDFSVFARVELTRLMRGLQVGFSLVDGDTTHNLIEEGGHMTLLEADIKYRWRWFDMNASIVNTNIEDSAAMNTFCATSAGCSTGIAANNFGYNVQVGVHLPQLLKIRTMHDIIPHFMFERVRTQDEMDGTAPDRSKNRNAVYTYGVTYRPIPEVALKADHTHTMLGDNTSTDQFNLGIAYMY
;
A
#
# COMPACT_ATOMS: atom_id res chain seq x y z
N MET A 1 3.42 6.58 33.49
CA MET A 1 3.69 5.28 34.15
C MET A 1 4.42 4.42 33.12
N LYS A 2 5.67 4.00 33.39
CA LYS A 2 6.58 3.38 32.41
C LYS A 2 6.05 2.00 31.98
N TYR A 3 5.44 1.89 30.80
CA TYR A 3 5.06 0.59 30.22
C TYR A 3 6.21 -0.04 29.43
N LYS A 4 6.22 -1.37 29.51
CA LYS A 4 7.33 -2.27 29.25
C LYS A 4 7.51 -2.55 27.75
N LEU A 5 8.41 -1.82 27.09
CA LEU A 5 8.89 -2.18 25.74
C LEU A 5 9.54 -3.58 25.68
N GLY A 6 9.92 -4.14 26.84
CA GLY A 6 10.61 -5.43 26.92
C GLY A 6 9.72 -6.67 26.75
N LEU A 7 8.41 -6.60 26.98
CA LEU A 7 7.54 -7.78 26.90
C LEU A 7 7.34 -8.29 25.44
N PRO A 8 7.02 -7.44 24.44
CA PRO A 8 6.85 -7.92 23.07
C PRO A 8 8.16 -8.43 22.45
N ILE A 9 9.29 -7.75 22.70
CA ILE A 9 10.62 -8.17 22.22
C ILE A 9 11.01 -9.54 22.80
N LEU A 10 10.74 -9.77 24.09
CA LEU A 10 11.07 -11.04 24.75
C LEU A 10 10.19 -12.19 24.24
N VAL A 11 8.93 -11.93 23.90
CA VAL A 11 8.02 -12.92 23.30
C VAL A 11 8.46 -13.30 21.90
N VAL A 12 8.88 -12.33 21.06
CA VAL A 12 9.44 -12.61 19.73
C VAL A 12 10.73 -13.42 19.84
N LEU A 13 11.64 -13.07 20.76
CA LEU A 13 12.87 -13.83 20.99
C LEU A 13 12.60 -15.26 21.49
N LEU A 14 11.61 -15.44 22.37
CA LEU A 14 11.19 -16.75 22.88
C LEU A 14 10.53 -17.61 21.80
N LEU A 15 9.73 -17.00 20.91
CA LEU A 15 9.15 -17.69 19.76
C LEU A 15 10.22 -18.13 18.75
N LEU A 16 11.24 -17.30 18.51
CA LEU A 16 12.39 -17.66 17.67
C LEU A 16 13.24 -18.79 18.26
N LEU A 17 13.31 -18.91 19.59
CA LEU A 17 14.06 -19.97 20.30
C LEU A 17 13.31 -21.31 20.42
N ALA A 18 11.98 -21.32 20.23
CA ALA A 18 11.14 -22.49 20.49
C ALA A 18 10.81 -23.35 19.26
N VAL A 19 11.25 -22.97 18.05
CA VAL A 19 10.84 -23.64 16.81
C VAL A 19 11.98 -24.46 16.22
N ALA A 20 11.84 -25.78 16.26
CA ALA A 20 12.63 -26.68 15.41
C ALA A 20 12.08 -26.59 13.97
N PRO A 21 12.92 -26.39 12.95
CA PRO A 21 12.44 -26.16 11.59
C PRO A 21 11.87 -27.46 10.98
N ALA A 22 10.55 -27.47 10.77
CA ALA A 22 9.88 -28.42 9.90
C ALA A 22 9.66 -27.74 8.54
N TYR A 23 10.63 -27.88 7.64
CA TYR A 23 10.64 -27.22 6.35
C TYR A 23 9.42 -27.59 5.49
N SER A 24 8.63 -26.58 5.16
CA SER A 24 7.76 -26.57 3.99
C SER A 24 7.66 -25.11 3.54
N ALA A 25 8.35 -24.76 2.46
CA ALA A 25 8.21 -23.46 1.82
C ALA A 25 6.74 -23.26 1.41
N SER A 26 6.07 -22.24 1.95
CA SER A 26 4.73 -21.86 1.52
C SER A 26 4.80 -21.28 0.12
N THR A 27 4.32 -22.05 -0.86
CA THR A 27 4.31 -21.65 -2.27
C THR A 27 3.25 -20.58 -2.59
N GLU A 28 2.24 -20.35 -1.75
CA GLU A 28 1.07 -19.52 -2.11
C GLU A 28 1.31 -18.00 -2.08
N GLU A 29 2.12 -17.47 -1.16
CA GLU A 29 2.42 -16.03 -1.14
C GLU A 29 3.47 -15.66 -2.19
N LEU A 30 4.41 -16.58 -2.45
CA LEU A 30 5.34 -16.50 -3.56
C LEU A 30 4.58 -16.59 -4.89
N GLU A 31 3.62 -17.51 -5.00
CA GLU A 31 2.69 -17.61 -6.14
C GLU A 31 1.82 -16.36 -6.30
N ARG A 32 1.60 -15.51 -5.28
CA ARG A 32 0.83 -14.26 -5.42
C ARG A 32 1.63 -13.13 -6.08
N LYS A 33 2.89 -12.91 -5.67
CA LYS A 33 3.76 -11.93 -6.36
C LYS A 33 4.03 -12.41 -7.80
N ILE A 34 3.97 -13.72 -8.03
CA ILE A 34 4.29 -14.37 -9.31
C ILE A 34 3.08 -14.63 -10.22
N ASP A 35 1.84 -14.81 -9.74
CA ASP A 35 0.63 -14.80 -10.59
C ASP A 35 0.43 -13.41 -11.23
N LEU A 36 1.03 -12.38 -10.61
CA LEU A 36 1.13 -11.02 -11.11
C LEU A 36 2.37 -10.78 -12.00
N LEU A 37 3.40 -11.65 -11.90
CA LEU A 37 4.70 -11.60 -12.61
C LEU A 37 5.05 -12.95 -13.25
N SER A 38 4.11 -13.51 -14.01
CA SER A 38 4.19 -14.87 -14.52
C SER A 38 5.27 -15.03 -15.59
N ASP A 39 6.50 -15.33 -15.17
CA ASP A 39 7.50 -16.14 -15.90
C ASP A 39 8.54 -16.80 -14.95
N GLU A 40 8.68 -16.38 -13.68
CA GLU A 40 9.75 -16.88 -12.78
C GLU A 40 9.42 -18.22 -12.09
N VAL A 41 8.16 -18.65 -12.06
CA VAL A 41 7.77 -19.97 -11.51
C VAL A 41 8.20 -21.13 -12.40
N ASP A 42 8.30 -20.96 -13.72
CA ASP A 42 8.74 -22.06 -14.60
C ASP A 42 10.25 -22.28 -14.48
N ASP A 43 11.04 -21.23 -14.21
CA ASP A 43 12.48 -21.35 -13.96
C ASP A 43 12.78 -21.92 -12.55
N LEU A 44 12.02 -21.53 -11.52
CA LEU A 44 12.19 -22.07 -10.17
C LEU A 44 11.62 -23.50 -10.01
N LYS A 45 10.51 -23.84 -10.67
CA LYS A 45 9.97 -25.23 -10.69
C LYS A 45 10.77 -26.13 -11.63
N GLY A 46 11.50 -25.57 -12.60
CA GLY A 46 12.45 -26.29 -13.47
C GLY A 46 13.71 -26.78 -12.75
N MET A 47 14.06 -26.19 -11.61
CA MET A 47 15.23 -26.56 -10.78
C MET A 47 14.93 -27.71 -9.79
N GLY A 48 14.14 -28.69 -10.25
CA GLY A 48 13.80 -29.89 -9.49
C GLY A 48 15.03 -30.64 -8.96
N MET A 49 14.89 -31.12 -7.72
CA MET A 49 15.84 -31.92 -6.94
C MET A 49 16.69 -32.87 -7.78
N GLY A 50 18.00 -32.60 -7.82
CA GLY A 50 19.03 -33.48 -8.37
C GLY A 50 20.39 -33.14 -7.77
N ALA A 51 21.00 -34.13 -7.12
CA ALA A 51 22.34 -34.18 -6.55
C ALA A 51 23.36 -33.09 -6.96
N GLY A 52 23.96 -32.43 -5.96
CA GLY A 52 25.36 -32.00 -6.00
C GLY A 52 25.71 -30.77 -6.85
N THR A 53 25.88 -29.64 -6.15
CA THR A 53 26.65 -28.43 -6.51
C THR A 53 26.19 -27.61 -7.72
N THR A 54 25.59 -26.42 -7.49
CA THR A 54 26.17 -25.10 -7.88
C THR A 54 25.31 -23.94 -7.34
N ASP A 55 26.00 -22.92 -6.82
CA ASP A 55 25.59 -21.89 -5.88
C ASP A 55 25.07 -20.58 -6.56
N ASN A 56 24.30 -20.65 -7.65
CA ASN A 56 24.27 -19.53 -8.62
C ASN A 56 22.92 -18.84 -8.94
N ASN A 57 21.90 -18.86 -8.08
CA ASN A 57 20.88 -17.78 -8.10
C ASN A 57 20.06 -17.72 -6.81
N ARG A 58 20.72 -17.36 -5.71
CA ARG A 58 20.05 -17.10 -4.42
C ARG A 58 19.61 -15.64 -4.27
N VAL A 59 19.78 -14.83 -5.31
CA VAL A 59 19.41 -13.41 -5.36
C VAL A 59 18.71 -13.15 -6.69
N SER A 60 17.53 -12.54 -6.63
CA SER A 60 16.83 -12.01 -7.79
C SER A 60 16.65 -10.50 -7.64
N ILE A 61 16.63 -9.82 -8.78
CA ILE A 61 16.35 -8.39 -8.90
C ILE A 61 15.02 -8.27 -9.60
N HIS A 62 14.17 -7.38 -9.11
CA HIS A 62 12.92 -7.02 -9.75
C HIS A 62 12.77 -5.51 -9.73
N GLY A 63 11.79 -4.99 -10.45
CA GLY A 63 11.44 -3.58 -10.33
C GLY A 63 10.37 -3.17 -11.30
N TYR A 64 10.10 -1.88 -11.30
CA TYR A 64 9.17 -1.28 -12.23
C TYR A 64 9.54 0.17 -12.51
N GLY A 65 8.94 0.74 -13.55
CA GLY A 65 9.02 2.17 -13.79
C GLY A 65 7.77 2.70 -14.46
N GLU A 66 7.54 3.99 -14.27
CA GLU A 66 6.39 4.69 -14.83
C GLU A 66 6.71 6.13 -15.21
N MET A 67 6.19 6.54 -16.37
CA MET A 67 6.26 7.92 -16.84
C MET A 67 4.86 8.41 -17.17
N HIS A 68 4.49 9.56 -16.61
CA HIS A 68 3.17 10.13 -16.73
C HIS A 68 3.21 11.43 -17.52
N PHE A 69 2.13 11.68 -18.26
CA PHE A 69 1.79 12.97 -18.81
C PHE A 69 0.40 13.32 -18.30
N ASN A 70 0.26 14.46 -17.64
CA ASN A 70 -0.99 14.90 -17.04
C ASN A 70 -1.34 16.30 -17.57
N HIS A 71 -2.52 16.43 -18.17
CA HIS A 71 -3.09 17.70 -18.61
C HIS A 71 -4.41 17.96 -17.90
N ASN A 72 -4.45 19.00 -17.08
CA ASN A 72 -5.67 19.50 -16.47
C ASN A 72 -6.05 20.83 -17.15
N PRO A 73 -7.19 20.90 -17.86
CA PRO A 73 -7.61 22.11 -18.58
C PRO A 73 -7.79 23.35 -17.68
N GLY A 74 -8.04 23.14 -16.37
CA GLY A 74 -8.14 24.21 -15.38
C GLY A 74 -6.80 24.60 -14.73
N ALA A 75 -5.72 23.88 -15.01
CA ALA A 75 -4.39 24.17 -14.48
C ALA A 75 -3.58 25.05 -15.44
N ALA A 76 -2.62 25.80 -14.89
CA ALA A 76 -1.76 26.69 -15.67
C ALA A 76 -0.77 25.93 -16.59
N THR A 77 -0.47 24.67 -16.29
CA THR A 77 0.60 23.91 -16.95
C THR A 77 0.24 22.43 -17.11
N THR A 78 0.62 21.88 -18.26
CA THR A 78 0.71 20.44 -18.48
C THR A 78 2.02 19.90 -17.93
N GLN A 79 2.00 18.71 -17.34
CA GLN A 79 3.17 18.09 -16.73
C GLN A 79 3.55 16.79 -17.45
N ILE A 80 4.85 16.55 -17.54
CA ILE A 80 5.42 15.25 -17.89
C ILE A 80 6.43 14.91 -16.80
N ASP A 81 6.34 13.69 -16.30
CA ASP A 81 7.09 13.26 -15.13
C ASP A 81 7.54 11.81 -15.29
N ASN A 82 8.83 11.55 -15.07
CA ASN A 82 9.28 10.18 -14.85
C ASN A 82 9.01 9.89 -13.37
N HIS A 83 7.80 9.41 -13.13
CA HIS A 83 7.17 9.45 -11.83
C HIS A 83 7.89 8.50 -10.85
N ARG A 84 8.20 7.28 -11.30
CA ARG A 84 9.00 6.32 -10.51
C ARG A 84 9.91 5.47 -11.39
N PHE A 85 11.07 5.15 -10.84
CA PHE A 85 11.90 4.03 -11.23
C PHE A 85 12.30 3.28 -9.97
N VAL A 86 11.92 2.01 -9.86
CA VAL A 86 12.02 1.22 -8.64
C VAL A 86 12.91 0.02 -8.87
N VAL A 87 13.75 -0.29 -7.87
CA VAL A 87 14.65 -1.45 -7.87
C VAL A 87 14.46 -2.22 -6.57
N GLY A 88 14.04 -3.47 -6.71
CA GLY A 88 13.88 -4.43 -5.64
C GLY A 88 14.91 -5.56 -5.70
N ILE A 89 15.29 -6.07 -4.52
CA ILE A 89 16.16 -7.22 -4.36
C ILE A 89 15.46 -8.23 -3.47
N HIS A 90 15.41 -9.48 -3.92
CA HIS A 90 15.02 -10.62 -3.11
C HIS A 90 16.21 -11.57 -2.98
N ALA A 91 16.56 -11.97 -1.75
CA ALA A 91 17.70 -12.85 -1.50
C ALA A 91 17.37 -13.96 -0.49
N LEU A 92 17.64 -15.20 -0.88
CA LEU A 92 17.55 -16.38 -0.03
C LEU A 92 18.81 -16.49 0.83
N LEU A 93 18.86 -15.81 1.98
CA LEU A 93 20.03 -15.84 2.88
C LEU A 93 20.25 -17.21 3.51
N ALA A 94 19.15 -17.92 3.80
CA ALA A 94 19.09 -19.33 4.14
C ALA A 94 17.75 -19.90 3.61
N ASP A 95 17.59 -21.22 3.60
CA ASP A 95 16.34 -21.85 3.16
C ASP A 95 15.10 -21.35 3.91
N TRP A 96 15.30 -20.87 5.15
CA TRP A 96 14.27 -20.36 6.05
C TRP A 96 14.42 -18.87 6.38
N VAL A 97 15.38 -18.16 5.78
CA VAL A 97 15.61 -16.72 6.01
C VAL A 97 15.73 -16.01 4.68
N HIS A 98 14.72 -15.25 4.30
CA HIS A 98 14.67 -14.50 3.03
C HIS A 98 14.73 -13.00 3.31
N LEU A 99 15.47 -12.27 2.49
CA LEU A 99 15.55 -10.81 2.51
C LEU A 99 14.72 -10.26 1.33
N ASN A 100 13.89 -9.27 1.61
CA ASN A 100 13.20 -8.46 0.61
C ASN A 100 13.50 -7.00 0.88
N ALA A 101 13.94 -6.25 -0.13
CA ALA A 101 14.16 -4.81 -0.04
C ALA A 101 13.83 -4.11 -1.36
N GLU A 102 13.39 -2.86 -1.28
CA GLU A 102 13.02 -2.04 -2.45
C GLU A 102 13.35 -0.57 -2.22
N ILE A 103 13.84 0.08 -3.27
CA ILE A 103 14.24 1.49 -3.29
C ILE A 103 13.61 2.16 -4.50
N ASP A 104 13.03 3.34 -4.26
CA ASP A 104 12.27 4.09 -5.24
C ASP A 104 13.02 5.38 -5.59
N PHE A 105 13.20 5.59 -6.88
CA PHE A 105 13.66 6.87 -7.44
C PHE A 105 12.44 7.58 -8.01
N GLU A 106 11.93 8.59 -7.31
CA GLU A 106 10.78 9.37 -7.76
C GLU A 106 11.20 10.64 -8.49
N HIS A 107 10.33 11.13 -9.38
CA HIS A 107 10.46 12.43 -10.03
C HIS A 107 11.80 12.63 -10.75
N ALA A 108 12.16 11.68 -11.62
CA ALA A 108 13.46 11.62 -12.30
C ALA A 108 14.67 11.60 -11.32
N ALA A 109 14.55 10.83 -10.24
CA ALA A 109 15.55 10.65 -9.18
C ALA A 109 15.86 11.93 -8.38
N GLN A 110 14.92 12.88 -8.32
CA GLN A 110 14.99 14.03 -7.43
C GLN A 110 14.70 13.62 -5.97
N GLU A 111 13.91 12.57 -5.80
CA GLU A 111 13.54 12.02 -4.50
C GLU A 111 13.93 10.54 -4.45
N LEU A 112 14.55 10.15 -3.33
CA LEU A 112 14.95 8.77 -3.05
C LEU A 112 14.16 8.29 -1.85
N GLU A 113 13.30 7.29 -2.05
CA GLU A 113 12.49 6.69 -1.01
C GLU A 113 12.96 5.26 -0.70
N PHE A 114 13.11 4.93 0.58
CA PHE A 114 13.30 3.55 1.00
C PHE A 114 11.93 2.94 1.24
N GLU A 115 11.44 2.17 0.26
CA GLU A 115 10.07 1.66 0.25
C GLU A 115 9.89 0.58 1.32
N PHE A 116 10.66 -0.51 1.27
CA PHE A 116 10.69 -1.52 2.33
C PHE A 116 12.05 -2.24 2.42
N GLY A 117 12.25 -2.93 3.55
CA GLY A 117 13.41 -3.79 3.78
C GLY A 117 13.20 -4.66 5.01
N HIS A 118 12.91 -5.95 4.80
CA HIS A 118 12.57 -6.88 5.88
C HIS A 118 13.15 -8.28 5.65
N LEU A 119 13.20 -9.03 6.75
CA LEU A 119 13.53 -10.44 6.76
C LEU A 119 12.27 -11.27 7.02
N ASP A 120 12.16 -12.36 6.27
CA ASP A 120 11.14 -13.38 6.42
C ASP A 120 11.78 -14.64 7.01
N PHE A 121 11.25 -15.09 8.14
CA PHE A 121 11.64 -16.33 8.80
C PHE A 121 10.56 -17.38 8.53
N LEU A 122 10.86 -18.31 7.63
CA LEU A 122 9.92 -19.34 7.22
C LEU A 122 9.96 -20.50 8.21
N LEU A 123 8.84 -20.74 8.90
CA LEU A 123 8.73 -21.79 9.92
C LEU A 123 7.82 -22.91 9.43
N THR A 124 6.58 -22.58 9.07
CA THR A 124 5.58 -23.50 8.51
C THR A 124 4.67 -22.76 7.54
N PRO A 125 3.96 -23.44 6.62
CA PRO A 125 3.10 -22.76 5.67
C PRO A 125 2.03 -21.86 6.31
N GLY A 126 1.49 -22.27 7.46
CA GLY A 126 0.48 -21.52 8.20
C GLY A 126 1.01 -20.51 9.20
N PHE A 127 2.33 -20.43 9.42
CA PHE A 127 2.91 -19.56 10.43
C PHE A 127 4.37 -19.26 10.11
N ASN A 128 4.66 -18.00 9.80
CA ASN A 128 5.97 -17.42 9.52
C ASN A 128 6.09 -16.09 10.27
N ILE A 129 7.31 -15.59 10.41
CA ILE A 129 7.60 -14.31 11.08
C ILE A 129 8.25 -13.36 10.07
N ARG A 130 7.82 -12.09 10.07
CA ARG A 130 8.43 -11.01 9.30
C ARG A 130 8.89 -9.90 10.22
N ALA A 131 10.06 -9.31 9.96
CA ALA A 131 10.55 -8.16 10.74
C ALA A 131 11.43 -7.23 9.89
N GLY A 132 11.27 -5.92 10.09
CA GLY A 132 12.01 -4.88 9.37
C GLY A 132 11.11 -3.69 9.04
N VAL A 133 11.43 -2.98 7.96
CA VAL A 133 10.53 -2.01 7.35
C VAL A 133 9.64 -2.77 6.37
N MET A 134 8.33 -2.74 6.59
CA MET A 134 7.36 -3.51 5.81
C MET A 134 6.28 -2.57 5.28
N LEU A 135 5.58 -3.01 4.25
CA LEU A 135 4.33 -2.38 3.81
C LEU A 135 3.17 -2.88 4.66
N ALA A 136 2.28 -1.96 5.04
CA ALA A 136 1.06 -2.30 5.76
C ALA A 136 0.17 -3.23 4.92
N PRO A 137 -0.36 -4.34 5.48
CA PRO A 137 -1.25 -5.24 4.78
C PRO A 137 -2.67 -4.65 4.74
N THR A 138 -2.87 -3.56 4.00
CA THR A 138 -4.14 -2.82 3.97
C THR A 138 -4.58 -2.56 2.54
N GLY A 139 -5.80 -3.00 2.20
CA GLY A 139 -6.36 -2.84 0.87
C GLY A 139 -5.63 -3.62 -0.22
N LEU A 140 -6.05 -3.35 -1.46
CA LEU A 140 -5.61 -4.10 -2.63
C LEU A 140 -4.23 -3.71 -3.16
N LEU A 141 -3.84 -2.46 -2.96
CA LEU A 141 -2.67 -1.88 -3.63
C LEU A 141 -1.52 -1.59 -2.68
N ASN A 142 -1.69 -1.54 -1.35
CA ASN A 142 -0.58 -1.09 -0.51
C ASN A 142 0.65 -2.01 -0.63
N GLU A 143 0.44 -3.33 -0.62
CA GLU A 143 1.48 -4.33 -0.83
C GLU A 143 1.77 -4.63 -2.33
N PHE A 144 0.91 -4.17 -3.25
CA PHE A 144 0.93 -4.44 -4.71
C PHE A 144 0.61 -3.18 -5.49
N HIS A 145 1.50 -2.19 -5.39
CA HIS A 145 1.26 -0.84 -5.90
C HIS A 145 1.89 -0.63 -7.29
N GLU A 146 2.38 -1.69 -7.92
CA GLU A 146 3.05 -1.61 -9.19
C GLU A 146 2.06 -1.24 -10.31
N PRO A 147 2.46 -0.38 -11.24
CA PRO A 147 1.53 0.25 -12.17
C PRO A 147 0.81 -0.73 -13.09
N ASN A 148 1.39 -1.89 -13.40
CA ASN A 148 0.71 -2.87 -14.24
C ASN A 148 -0.42 -3.60 -13.51
N LEU A 149 -0.62 -3.38 -12.21
CA LEU A 149 -1.62 -4.06 -11.41
C LEU A 149 -2.96 -3.31 -11.31
N PHE A 150 -3.03 -2.11 -11.88
CA PHE A 150 -4.26 -1.32 -12.01
C PHE A 150 -4.37 -0.69 -13.41
N PHE A 151 -5.60 -0.38 -13.84
CA PHE A 151 -5.86 0.05 -15.23
C PHE A 151 -5.53 1.52 -15.50
N SER A 152 -5.86 2.41 -14.56
CA SER A 152 -5.63 3.86 -14.68
C SER A 152 -4.13 4.21 -14.71
N VAL A 153 -3.81 5.38 -15.28
CA VAL A 153 -2.44 5.95 -15.27
C VAL A 153 -1.99 6.17 -13.83
N GLU A 154 -2.78 6.92 -13.07
CA GLU A 154 -2.54 7.16 -11.65
C GLU A 154 -3.18 6.06 -10.79
N ARG A 155 -2.62 5.84 -9.60
CA ARG A 155 -3.24 4.97 -8.59
C ARG A 155 -4.64 5.51 -8.24
N PRO A 156 -5.66 4.64 -8.02
CA PRO A 156 -6.99 5.05 -7.57
C PRO A 156 -6.94 6.02 -6.39
N LEU A 157 -7.80 7.04 -6.40
CA LEU A 157 -7.80 8.08 -5.37
C LEU A 157 -8.11 7.52 -3.98
N LEU A 158 -8.97 6.50 -3.90
CA LEU A 158 -9.28 5.81 -2.65
C LEU A 158 -8.02 5.26 -1.99
N GLN A 159 -7.22 4.54 -2.79
CA GLN A 159 -6.00 3.87 -2.35
C GLN A 159 -4.91 4.93 -2.05
N SER A 160 -4.76 5.98 -2.85
CA SER A 160 -3.75 7.00 -2.55
C SER A 160 -4.10 7.91 -1.35
N ARG A 161 -5.39 8.09 -1.01
CA ARG A 161 -5.82 9.05 0.03
C ARG A 161 -6.28 8.43 1.34
N LEU A 162 -7.05 7.35 1.30
CA LEU A 162 -7.68 6.76 2.50
C LEU A 162 -7.01 5.48 2.97
N ILE A 163 -6.28 4.78 2.09
CA ILE A 163 -5.46 3.60 2.42
C ILE A 163 -4.03 3.91 1.99
N PRO A 164 -3.35 4.86 2.63
CA PRO A 164 -2.27 5.64 2.02
C PRO A 164 -1.17 4.77 1.40
N THR A 165 -1.35 4.39 0.13
CA THR A 165 -0.52 3.39 -0.59
C THR A 165 0.95 3.65 -0.39
N THR A 166 1.77 2.60 -0.51
CA THR A 166 3.19 2.63 -0.14
C THR A 166 3.38 2.97 1.34
N TRP A 167 2.40 2.64 2.18
CA TRP A 167 2.46 2.79 3.64
C TRP A 167 3.50 1.83 4.21
N ASN A 168 4.72 2.35 4.36
CA ASN A 168 5.80 1.68 5.03
C ASN A 168 5.90 2.07 6.50
N ALA A 169 6.31 1.10 7.31
CA ALA A 169 6.62 1.33 8.71
C ALA A 169 7.54 0.22 9.23
N GLY A 170 8.34 0.55 10.24
CA GLY A 170 9.17 -0.38 10.98
C GLY A 170 8.32 -1.21 11.94
N GLY A 171 8.57 -2.51 12.01
CA GLY A 171 7.84 -3.40 12.91
C GLY A 171 8.21 -4.86 12.77
N PHE A 172 7.31 -5.72 13.25
CA PHE A 172 7.37 -7.15 13.06
C PHE A 172 5.97 -7.75 13.06
N GLY A 173 5.84 -9.00 12.66
CA GLY A 173 4.61 -9.75 12.88
C GLY A 173 4.64 -11.14 12.29
N ILE A 174 3.44 -11.70 12.16
CA ILE A 174 3.23 -13.08 11.73
C ILE A 174 2.34 -13.12 10.50
N TYR A 175 2.55 -14.12 9.67
CA TYR A 175 1.76 -14.33 8.46
C TYR A 175 1.77 -15.81 8.06
N GLY A 176 0.85 -16.20 7.20
CA GLY A 176 0.84 -17.53 6.61
C GLY A 176 -0.48 -17.90 5.95
N SER A 177 -0.51 -19.12 5.43
CA SER A 177 -1.68 -19.77 4.86
C SER A 177 -2.00 -21.04 5.64
N PRO A 178 -2.86 -20.98 6.68
CA PRO A 178 -3.14 -22.14 7.53
C PRO A 178 -3.95 -23.22 6.80
N MET A 179 -4.61 -22.85 5.71
CA MET A 179 -5.32 -23.76 4.83
C MET A 179 -5.44 -23.15 3.43
N ASP A 180 -5.64 -24.01 2.44
CA ASP A 180 -5.77 -23.62 1.05
C ASP A 180 -6.77 -22.48 0.84
N GLY A 181 -6.30 -21.38 0.26
CA GLY A 181 -7.10 -20.22 -0.07
C GLY A 181 -7.44 -19.28 1.09
N VAL A 182 -6.85 -19.46 2.28
CA VAL A 182 -6.95 -18.52 3.40
C VAL A 182 -5.57 -17.99 3.73
N ILE A 183 -5.36 -16.69 3.54
CA ILE A 183 -4.07 -16.03 3.82
C ILE A 183 -4.30 -14.99 4.91
N TYR A 184 -3.40 -14.92 5.90
CA TYR A 184 -3.46 -13.88 6.92
C TYR A 184 -2.11 -13.20 7.13
N ARG A 185 -2.18 -11.94 7.57
CA ARG A 185 -1.06 -11.13 8.04
C ARG A 185 -1.49 -10.39 9.30
N VAL A 186 -0.69 -10.43 10.36
CA VAL A 186 -0.91 -9.66 11.58
C VAL A 186 0.42 -9.05 12.04
N TYR A 187 0.55 -7.73 11.91
CA TYR A 187 1.77 -6.99 12.19
C TYR A 187 1.55 -5.97 13.31
N ALA A 188 2.62 -5.71 14.07
CA ALA A 188 2.75 -4.56 14.96
C ALA A 188 3.82 -3.65 14.36
N MET A 189 3.42 -2.47 13.92
CA MET A 189 4.28 -1.51 13.20
C MET A 189 4.13 -0.13 13.82
N ASN A 190 5.12 0.74 13.66
CA ASN A 190 4.98 2.13 14.13
C ASN A 190 3.70 2.73 13.53
N SER A 191 2.95 3.45 14.37
CA SER A 191 1.69 4.05 13.96
C SER A 191 1.89 5.18 12.95
N LEU A 192 0.80 5.58 12.27
CA LEU A 192 0.78 6.85 11.55
C LEU A 192 0.85 7.99 12.56
N GLN A 193 1.55 9.04 12.18
CA GLN A 193 1.61 10.23 13.00
C GLN A 193 0.52 11.20 12.60
N SER A 194 -0.41 11.43 13.51
CA SER A 194 -1.55 12.29 13.23
C SER A 194 -1.28 13.78 13.49
N ILE A 195 -0.33 14.09 14.36
CA ILE A 195 0.07 15.46 14.74
C ILE A 195 1.59 15.61 14.83
N SER A 196 2.08 16.85 14.80
CA SER A 196 3.52 17.15 14.87
C SER A 196 3.79 18.42 15.69
N SER A 197 5.00 18.51 16.27
CA SER A 197 5.47 19.68 17.03
C SER A 197 6.85 20.12 16.59
N ASP A 198 6.98 21.35 16.06
CA ASP A 198 8.27 21.92 15.68
C ASP A 198 9.01 22.59 16.86
N SER A 199 9.57 21.75 17.74
CA SER A 199 10.75 22.09 18.59
C SER A 199 11.38 20.88 19.28
N THR A 200 10.74 19.71 19.29
CA THR A 200 11.48 18.48 19.49
C THR A 200 12.36 18.29 18.27
N ALA A 201 13.67 18.25 18.47
CA ALA A 201 14.58 17.68 17.50
C ALA A 201 13.91 16.44 16.91
N ASN A 202 13.76 16.46 15.58
CA ASN A 202 13.87 15.36 14.64
C ASN A 202 13.49 13.99 15.19
N GLY A 203 12.67 13.21 14.46
CA GLY A 203 12.67 11.76 14.64
C GLY A 203 14.12 11.31 14.87
N ALA A 204 14.42 10.77 16.05
CA ALA A 204 15.80 10.57 16.50
C ALA A 204 16.49 9.41 15.76
N GLY A 205 16.06 9.11 14.54
CA GLY A 205 16.90 8.45 13.57
C GLY A 205 18.22 9.22 13.51
N THR A 206 19.33 8.53 13.70
CA THR A 206 20.68 9.10 13.71
C THR A 206 21.10 9.72 12.35
N GLY A 207 20.19 9.82 11.37
CA GLY A 207 20.40 10.45 10.07
C GLY A 207 19.67 11.79 10.01
N GLY A 208 20.42 12.87 9.79
CA GLY A 208 19.92 14.25 9.85
C GLY A 208 18.94 14.65 8.74
N SER A 209 18.24 15.75 8.99
CA SER A 209 17.26 16.44 8.11
C SER A 209 15.88 15.79 7.96
N GLY A 210 15.43 15.03 8.95
CA GLY A 210 14.07 14.47 9.01
C GLY A 210 13.04 15.46 9.55
N GLY A 211 12.45 16.29 8.69
CA GLY A 211 11.34 17.16 9.08
C GLY A 211 10.07 16.35 9.35
N SER A 212 9.41 16.56 10.49
CA SER A 212 8.09 15.95 10.82
C SER A 212 6.91 16.83 10.37
N GLY A 213 7.01 17.48 9.21
CA GLY A 213 5.90 18.30 8.67
C GLY A 213 4.67 17.47 8.30
N ASP A 214 4.86 16.16 8.17
CA ASP A 214 3.88 15.21 7.70
C ASP A 214 3.00 14.69 8.87
N SER A 215 1.77 15.22 8.91
CA SER A 215 0.71 14.93 9.86
C SER A 215 -0.64 14.76 9.14
N PHE A 216 -1.69 14.38 9.87
CA PHE A 216 -3.04 14.38 9.31
C PHE A 216 -3.48 15.80 8.97
N SER A 217 -4.38 15.93 7.99
CA SER A 217 -4.88 17.24 7.57
C SER A 217 -6.29 17.12 6.97
N SER A 218 -6.80 18.23 6.44
CA SER A 218 -8.01 18.23 5.60
C SER A 218 -7.95 17.28 4.38
N ASN A 219 -6.77 16.78 4.01
CA ASN A 219 -6.59 15.77 2.98
C ASN A 219 -6.66 14.31 3.49
N GLY A 220 -7.00 14.10 4.77
CA GLY A 220 -7.13 12.78 5.40
C GLY A 220 -5.83 12.31 6.05
N ILE A 221 -5.74 10.99 6.24
CA ILE A 221 -4.65 10.36 7.01
C ILE A 221 -3.32 10.22 6.25
N ARG A 222 -3.32 10.41 4.92
CA ARG A 222 -2.13 10.16 4.08
C ARG A 222 -0.89 10.94 4.52
N GLY A 223 -1.08 12.17 4.99
CA GLY A 223 0.02 12.98 5.49
C GLY A 223 0.73 12.41 6.72
N GLY A 224 0.14 11.44 7.43
CA GLY A 224 0.82 10.75 8.53
C GLY A 224 1.85 9.70 8.11
N ARG A 225 2.07 9.48 6.80
CA ARG A 225 3.08 8.55 6.24
C ARG A 225 4.40 9.28 5.96
N ALA A 226 5.54 8.72 6.36
CA ALA A 226 6.88 9.23 6.00
C ALA A 226 7.93 8.14 6.22
N GLN A 227 9.11 8.35 5.66
CA GLN A 227 10.27 7.48 5.82
C GLN A 227 10.53 7.14 7.29
N VAL A 228 10.91 5.88 7.57
CA VAL A 228 10.97 5.33 8.94
C VAL A 228 11.92 6.10 9.86
N ASN A 229 13.00 6.68 9.33
CA ASN A 229 13.93 7.50 10.12
C ASN A 229 13.34 8.86 10.56
N ASN A 230 12.23 9.29 9.96
CA ASN A 230 11.55 10.56 10.23
C ASN A 230 10.32 10.40 11.13
N ARG A 231 10.07 9.19 11.66
CA ARG A 231 8.87 8.86 12.44
C ARG A 231 9.16 8.71 13.93
N ILE A 232 8.23 9.20 14.75
CA ILE A 232 8.19 8.88 16.18
C ILE A 232 7.65 7.45 16.32
N ALA A 233 8.26 6.65 17.18
CA ALA A 233 7.89 5.25 17.38
C ALA A 233 7.46 4.98 18.84
N ASP A 234 6.81 5.97 19.45
CA ASP A 234 6.28 5.86 20.81
C ASP A 234 4.96 5.06 20.84
N ASP A 235 4.22 5.07 19.72
CA ASP A 235 2.98 4.30 19.54
C ASP A 235 3.11 3.33 18.37
N PHE A 236 2.51 2.14 18.54
CA PHE A 236 2.43 1.09 17.54
C PHE A 236 0.97 0.79 17.25
N SER A 237 0.66 0.57 15.97
CA SER A 237 -0.63 0.05 15.54
C SER A 237 -0.55 -1.43 15.23
N VAL A 238 -1.67 -2.11 15.46
CA VAL A 238 -1.89 -3.46 14.95
C VAL A 238 -2.46 -3.35 13.55
N PHE A 239 -1.85 -4.06 12.62
CA PHE A 239 -2.31 -4.22 11.25
C PHE A 239 -2.71 -5.67 11.08
N ALA A 240 -3.93 -5.93 10.62
CA ALA A 240 -4.38 -7.28 10.33
C ALA A 240 -5.04 -7.34 8.97
N ARG A 241 -4.79 -8.42 8.23
CA ARG A 241 -5.45 -8.73 6.97
C ARG A 241 -5.78 -10.21 6.89
N VAL A 242 -6.96 -10.52 6.37
CA VAL A 242 -7.34 -11.87 5.95
C VAL A 242 -7.83 -11.81 4.51
N GLU A 243 -7.35 -12.74 3.70
CA GLU A 243 -7.73 -12.88 2.30
C GLU A 243 -8.26 -14.28 2.05
N LEU A 244 -9.36 -14.35 1.30
CA LEU A 244 -10.03 -15.57 0.89
C LEU A 244 -9.98 -15.66 -0.63
N THR A 245 -9.10 -16.49 -1.18
CA THR A 245 -8.79 -16.53 -2.63
C THR A 245 -9.46 -17.69 -3.38
N ARG A 246 -10.01 -18.67 -2.65
CA ARG A 246 -10.63 -19.88 -3.23
C ARG A 246 -12.11 -20.08 -2.89
N LEU A 247 -12.80 -19.02 -2.45
CA LEU A 247 -14.26 -19.06 -2.26
C LEU A 247 -15.00 -19.48 -3.53
N MET A 248 -14.63 -18.86 -4.66
CA MET A 248 -15.13 -19.17 -5.99
C MET A 248 -14.01 -18.95 -7.01
N ARG A 249 -14.09 -19.61 -8.17
CA ARG A 249 -13.08 -19.48 -9.22
C ARG A 249 -12.94 -18.01 -9.65
N GLY A 250 -11.74 -17.46 -9.50
CA GLY A 250 -11.39 -16.10 -9.89
C GLY A 250 -11.88 -15.02 -8.92
N LEU A 251 -12.50 -15.39 -7.79
CA LEU A 251 -12.91 -14.45 -6.74
C LEU A 251 -11.88 -14.45 -5.60
N GLN A 252 -11.42 -13.26 -5.25
CA GLN A 252 -10.69 -12.98 -4.02
C GLN A 252 -11.46 -11.95 -3.20
N VAL A 253 -11.53 -12.17 -1.89
CA VAL A 253 -12.12 -11.23 -0.92
C VAL A 253 -11.08 -10.93 0.15
N GLY A 254 -10.88 -9.66 0.47
CA GLY A 254 -9.97 -9.18 1.50
C GLY A 254 -10.69 -8.39 2.59
N PHE A 255 -10.18 -8.50 3.81
CA PHE A 255 -10.56 -7.65 4.93
C PHE A 255 -9.30 -7.18 5.64
N SER A 256 -9.20 -5.89 5.92
CA SER A 256 -8.08 -5.28 6.62
C SER A 256 -8.55 -4.43 7.82
N LEU A 257 -7.74 -4.44 8.88
CA LEU A 257 -7.89 -3.64 10.09
C LEU A 257 -6.56 -2.94 10.38
N VAL A 258 -6.63 -1.65 10.72
CA VAL A 258 -5.55 -0.95 11.42
C VAL A 258 -6.10 -0.33 12.68
N ASP A 259 -5.44 -0.55 13.81
CA ASP A 259 -5.92 -0.10 15.12
C ASP A 259 -4.75 0.36 16.00
N GLY A 260 -4.82 1.59 16.51
CA GLY A 260 -3.82 2.11 17.45
C GLY A 260 -3.80 3.63 17.57
N ASP A 261 -3.09 4.10 18.60
CA ASP A 261 -2.89 5.53 18.87
C ASP A 261 -1.93 6.15 17.85
N THR A 262 -2.14 7.42 17.53
CA THR A 262 -1.45 8.12 16.42
C THR A 262 -0.77 9.42 16.84
N THR A 263 -1.01 9.90 18.06
CA THR A 263 -0.47 11.18 18.53
C THR A 263 0.97 11.08 19.03
N HIS A 264 1.49 9.87 19.23
CA HIS A 264 2.84 9.61 19.71
C HIS A 264 3.15 10.35 21.02
N ASN A 265 2.18 10.38 21.93
CA ASN A 265 2.26 11.06 23.23
C ASN A 265 2.65 12.55 23.14
N LEU A 266 2.43 13.21 22.00
CA LEU A 266 2.63 14.65 21.84
C LEU A 266 1.56 15.47 22.57
N ILE A 267 0.38 14.87 22.80
CA ILE A 267 -0.70 15.36 23.67
C ILE A 267 -1.19 14.22 24.58
N GLU A 268 -2.07 14.52 25.55
CA GLU A 268 -2.59 13.51 26.49
C GLU A 268 -3.53 12.52 25.80
N GLU A 269 -4.30 13.01 24.84
CA GLU A 269 -5.20 12.24 24.00
C GLU A 269 -4.43 11.35 23.00
N GLY A 270 -4.87 10.11 22.83
CA GLY A 270 -4.18 9.14 21.96
C GLY A 270 -4.44 9.35 20.47
N GLY A 271 -5.52 10.07 20.12
CA GLY A 271 -5.96 10.17 18.72
C GLY A 271 -6.17 8.78 18.12
N HIS A 272 -6.87 7.91 18.85
CA HIS A 272 -6.98 6.50 18.51
C HIS A 272 -7.61 6.34 17.13
N MET A 273 -6.92 5.64 16.23
CA MET A 273 -7.36 5.43 14.86
C MET A 273 -7.76 3.97 14.65
N THR A 274 -8.99 3.77 14.16
CA THR A 274 -9.45 2.46 13.68
C THR A 274 -9.82 2.57 12.21
N LEU A 275 -9.08 1.88 11.34
CA LEU A 275 -9.34 1.75 9.92
C LEU A 275 -9.87 0.35 9.63
N LEU A 276 -11.05 0.27 9.03
CA LEU A 276 -11.63 -0.96 8.51
C LEU A 276 -11.74 -0.87 7.00
N GLU A 277 -11.27 -1.91 6.32
CA GLU A 277 -11.27 -1.99 4.87
C GLU A 277 -11.74 -3.38 4.42
N ALA A 278 -12.49 -3.41 3.32
CA ALA A 278 -12.89 -4.64 2.67
C ALA A 278 -12.78 -4.47 1.15
N ASP A 279 -12.29 -5.51 0.49
CA ASP A 279 -12.08 -5.53 -0.95
C ASP A 279 -12.50 -6.82 -1.61
N ILE A 280 -12.75 -6.73 -2.91
CA ILE A 280 -13.04 -7.85 -3.78
C ILE A 280 -12.26 -7.67 -5.09
N LYS A 281 -11.62 -8.74 -5.56
CA LYS A 281 -11.13 -8.90 -6.93
C LYS A 281 -11.87 -10.04 -7.60
N TYR A 282 -12.35 -9.84 -8.82
CA TYR A 282 -13.04 -10.89 -9.57
C TYR A 282 -12.61 -10.93 -11.03
N ARG A 283 -12.06 -12.07 -11.45
CA ARG A 283 -11.62 -12.33 -12.81
C ARG A 283 -12.43 -13.47 -13.43
N TRP A 284 -13.15 -13.18 -14.50
CA TRP A 284 -13.84 -14.20 -15.30
C TRP A 284 -13.61 -14.03 -16.80
N ARG A 285 -12.67 -14.80 -17.32
CA ARG A 285 -12.28 -14.79 -18.74
C ARG A 285 -11.89 -13.36 -19.14
N TRP A 286 -12.71 -12.73 -19.98
CA TRP A 286 -12.51 -11.36 -20.48
C TRP A 286 -12.91 -10.27 -19.48
N PHE A 287 -13.68 -10.60 -18.44
CA PHE A 287 -14.16 -9.64 -17.46
C PHE A 287 -13.19 -9.56 -16.28
N ASP A 288 -12.78 -8.35 -15.94
CA ASP A 288 -12.00 -8.03 -14.75
C ASP A 288 -12.72 -6.99 -13.90
N MET A 289 -12.70 -7.15 -12.59
CA MET A 289 -13.14 -6.10 -11.70
C MET A 289 -12.43 -6.13 -10.36
N ASN A 290 -12.38 -4.97 -9.73
CA ASN A 290 -12.10 -4.87 -8.31
C ASN A 290 -13.00 -3.81 -7.67
N ALA A 291 -13.18 -3.91 -6.36
CA ALA A 291 -13.90 -2.93 -5.56
C ALA A 291 -13.31 -2.92 -4.15
N SER A 292 -13.26 -1.74 -3.53
CA SER A 292 -12.83 -1.58 -2.15
C SER A 292 -13.73 -0.58 -1.43
N ILE A 293 -13.91 -0.75 -0.13
CA ILE A 293 -14.58 0.17 0.78
C ILE A 293 -13.73 0.33 2.03
N VAL A 294 -13.58 1.57 2.50
CA VAL A 294 -12.80 1.88 3.70
C VAL A 294 -13.54 2.90 4.55
N ASN A 295 -13.46 2.69 5.85
CA ASN A 295 -13.92 3.62 6.87
C ASN A 295 -12.82 3.74 7.93
N THR A 296 -12.44 4.98 8.25
CA THR A 296 -11.43 5.28 9.26
C THR A 296 -12.02 6.22 10.29
N ASN A 297 -12.11 5.75 11.53
CA ASN A 297 -12.48 6.58 12.68
C ASN A 297 -11.21 7.09 13.37
N ILE A 298 -11.25 8.34 13.81
CA ILE A 298 -10.18 9.00 14.56
C ILE A 298 -10.82 9.66 15.78
N GLU A 299 -10.53 9.12 16.96
CA GLU A 299 -10.94 9.71 18.23
C GLU A 299 -10.14 10.99 18.52
N ASP A 300 -10.66 11.85 19.39
CA ASP A 300 -9.98 13.07 19.86
C ASP A 300 -9.58 14.09 18.76
N SER A 301 -10.16 13.99 17.56
CA SER A 301 -9.83 14.88 16.44
C SER A 301 -10.02 16.37 16.77
N ALA A 302 -10.94 16.74 17.67
CA ALA A 302 -11.07 18.11 18.16
C ALA A 302 -9.86 18.58 19.00
N ALA A 303 -9.33 17.72 19.88
CA ALA A 303 -8.14 18.01 20.68
C ALA A 303 -6.91 18.14 19.78
N MET A 304 -6.76 17.23 18.82
CA MET A 304 -5.70 17.26 17.82
C MET A 304 -5.74 18.54 16.97
N ASN A 305 -6.92 18.94 16.49
CA ASN A 305 -7.08 20.20 15.76
C ASN A 305 -6.76 21.44 16.62
N THR A 306 -7.12 21.41 17.91
CA THR A 306 -6.80 22.49 18.86
C THR A 306 -5.29 22.62 19.05
N PHE A 307 -4.60 21.49 19.21
CA PHE A 307 -3.15 21.45 19.28
C PHE A 307 -2.51 22.01 17.99
N CYS A 308 -2.92 21.52 16.84
CA CYS A 308 -2.37 21.91 15.54
C CYS A 308 -2.68 23.36 15.14
N ALA A 309 -3.70 24.00 15.74
CA ALA A 309 -3.96 25.42 15.55
C ALA A 309 -2.87 26.33 16.15
N THR A 310 -2.06 25.81 17.08
CA THR A 310 -0.99 26.56 17.77
C THR A 310 0.40 25.96 17.60
N SER A 311 0.49 24.70 17.16
CA SER A 311 1.75 24.00 16.92
C SER A 311 2.26 24.28 15.51
N ALA A 312 3.51 24.75 15.39
CA ALA A 312 4.19 24.87 14.11
C ALA A 312 4.45 23.48 13.52
N GLY A 313 4.30 23.37 12.19
CA GLY A 313 4.51 22.11 11.46
C GLY A 313 3.32 21.15 11.44
N CYS A 314 2.22 21.46 12.13
CA CYS A 314 0.98 20.67 12.07
C CYS A 314 -0.12 21.35 11.23
N SER A 315 -0.97 20.55 10.59
CA SER A 315 -2.13 21.03 9.83
C SER A 315 -3.45 20.80 10.58
N THR A 316 -4.37 21.75 10.49
CA THR A 316 -5.75 21.58 10.99
C THR A 316 -6.66 20.93 9.94
N GLY A 317 -7.91 20.67 10.32
CA GLY A 317 -8.90 20.01 9.48
C GLY A 317 -8.82 18.49 9.56
N ILE A 318 -8.30 17.94 10.66
CA ILE A 318 -8.32 16.50 10.91
C ILE A 318 -9.77 16.10 11.19
N ALA A 319 -10.27 15.14 10.44
CA ALA A 319 -11.65 14.66 10.55
C ALA A 319 -11.78 13.58 11.62
N ALA A 320 -12.96 13.46 12.22
CA ALA A 320 -13.30 12.34 13.11
C ALA A 320 -13.58 11.06 12.31
N ASN A 321 -14.00 11.20 11.04
CA ASN A 321 -14.18 10.09 10.13
C ASN A 321 -13.68 10.39 8.72
N ASN A 322 -13.03 9.40 8.10
CA ASN A 322 -12.78 9.33 6.67
C ASN A 322 -13.53 8.14 6.07
N PHE A 323 -14.12 8.33 4.90
CA PHE A 323 -14.90 7.28 4.25
C PHE A 323 -14.76 7.33 2.74
N GLY A 324 -14.64 6.16 2.12
CA GLY A 324 -14.71 6.06 0.69
C GLY A 324 -14.91 4.65 0.18
N TYR A 325 -15.22 4.56 -1.10
CA TYR A 325 -15.26 3.31 -1.83
C TYR A 325 -14.93 3.55 -3.29
N ASN A 326 -14.49 2.49 -3.97
CA ASN A 326 -14.32 2.47 -5.41
C ASN A 326 -14.84 1.16 -6.00
N VAL A 327 -15.16 1.24 -7.29
CA VAL A 327 -15.41 0.07 -8.14
C VAL A 327 -14.71 0.34 -9.46
N GLN A 328 -13.92 -0.63 -9.91
CA GLN A 328 -13.23 -0.59 -11.19
C GLN A 328 -13.57 -1.85 -11.98
N VAL A 329 -13.80 -1.68 -13.28
CA VAL A 329 -14.10 -2.75 -14.22
C VAL A 329 -13.25 -2.61 -15.48
N GLY A 330 -12.83 -3.74 -16.04
CA GLY A 330 -12.05 -3.83 -17.26
C GLY A 330 -12.54 -4.97 -18.16
N VAL A 331 -12.43 -4.79 -19.47
CA VAL A 331 -12.81 -5.79 -20.46
C VAL A 331 -11.65 -6.10 -21.37
N HIS A 332 -11.14 -7.33 -21.34
CA HIS A 332 -10.00 -7.77 -22.14
C HIS A 332 -10.51 -8.14 -23.54
N LEU A 333 -10.41 -7.18 -24.47
CA LEU A 333 -11.03 -7.29 -25.79
C LEU A 333 -10.56 -8.51 -26.60
N PRO A 334 -9.26 -8.86 -26.65
CA PRO A 334 -8.84 -10.05 -27.38
C PRO A 334 -9.47 -11.33 -26.84
N GLN A 335 -9.60 -11.46 -25.52
CA GLN A 335 -10.25 -12.61 -24.89
C GLN A 335 -11.76 -12.63 -25.16
N LEU A 336 -12.43 -11.47 -25.11
CA LEU A 336 -13.85 -11.33 -25.41
C LEU A 336 -14.14 -11.73 -26.86
N LEU A 337 -13.32 -11.26 -27.79
CA LEU A 337 -13.41 -11.51 -29.23
C LEU A 337 -12.81 -12.87 -29.65
N LYS A 338 -12.25 -13.63 -28.70
CA LYS A 338 -11.58 -14.93 -28.93
C LYS A 338 -10.41 -14.85 -29.92
N ILE A 339 -9.74 -13.70 -29.97
CA ILE A 339 -8.53 -13.49 -30.76
C ILE A 339 -7.35 -14.07 -29.96
N ARG A 340 -6.53 -14.91 -30.61
CA ARG A 340 -5.29 -15.43 -30.02
C ARG A 340 -4.17 -14.45 -30.32
N THR A 341 -3.68 -13.76 -29.29
CA THR A 341 -2.57 -12.82 -29.36
C THR A 341 -1.94 -12.70 -27.98
N MET A 342 -0.68 -12.26 -27.92
CA MET A 342 0.00 -11.89 -26.67
C MET A 342 -0.41 -10.49 -26.19
N HIS A 343 -0.97 -9.69 -27.09
CA HIS A 343 -1.35 -8.31 -26.79
C HIS A 343 -2.70 -8.29 -26.06
N ASP A 344 -2.88 -7.32 -25.18
CA ASP A 344 -4.15 -7.04 -24.52
C ASP A 344 -4.59 -5.58 -24.74
N ILE A 345 -5.89 -5.39 -24.88
CA ILE A 345 -6.52 -4.07 -24.96
C ILE A 345 -7.69 -4.08 -23.99
N ILE A 346 -7.59 -3.24 -22.97
CA ILE A 346 -8.47 -3.23 -21.81
C ILE A 346 -9.09 -1.84 -21.70
N PRO A 347 -10.21 -1.56 -22.38
CA PRO A 347 -11.08 -0.47 -21.97
C PRO A 347 -11.53 -0.70 -20.53
N HIS A 348 -11.46 0.36 -19.74
CA HIS A 348 -11.77 0.31 -18.32
C HIS A 348 -12.58 1.52 -17.88
N PHE A 349 -13.31 1.32 -16.79
CA PHE A 349 -14.06 2.35 -16.09
C PHE A 349 -13.86 2.18 -14.59
N MET A 350 -13.74 3.29 -13.88
CA MET A 350 -13.65 3.34 -12.43
C MET A 350 -14.54 4.46 -11.91
N PHE A 351 -15.27 4.15 -10.84
CA PHE A 351 -15.99 5.12 -10.04
C PHE A 351 -15.44 5.13 -8.63
N GLU A 352 -15.20 6.31 -8.07
CA GLU A 352 -14.76 6.48 -6.69
C GLU A 352 -15.59 7.55 -5.96
N ARG A 353 -15.81 7.32 -4.67
CA ARG A 353 -16.21 8.35 -3.71
C ARG A 353 -15.17 8.39 -2.61
N VAL A 354 -14.57 9.56 -2.37
CA VAL A 354 -13.47 9.73 -1.42
C VAL A 354 -13.72 10.95 -0.56
N ARG A 355 -14.13 10.75 0.69
CA ARG A 355 -14.39 11.82 1.67
C ARG A 355 -13.33 11.80 2.77
N THR A 356 -12.38 12.74 2.68
CA THR A 356 -11.31 12.94 3.66
C THR A 356 -11.76 13.78 4.86
N GLN A 357 -12.96 14.33 4.80
CA GLN A 357 -13.64 14.99 5.91
C GLN A 357 -15.11 14.56 5.89
N ASP A 358 -15.36 13.29 6.17
CA ASP A 358 -16.74 12.78 6.15
C ASP A 358 -17.54 13.31 7.35
N GLU A 359 -16.97 13.11 8.54
CA GLU A 359 -17.48 13.66 9.79
C GLU A 359 -16.36 14.41 10.49
N MET A 360 -16.70 15.59 11.01
CA MET A 360 -15.80 16.48 11.74
C MET A 360 -16.28 16.60 13.17
N ASP A 361 -15.36 16.71 14.12
CA ASP A 361 -15.71 17.08 15.49
C ASP A 361 -15.52 18.59 15.69
N GLY A 362 -16.53 19.27 16.25
CA GLY A 362 -16.51 20.69 16.59
C GLY A 362 -16.45 21.71 15.44
N THR A 363 -16.23 21.30 14.19
CA THR A 363 -16.14 22.21 13.02
C THR A 363 -16.91 21.69 11.81
N ALA A 364 -17.20 22.56 10.84
CA ALA A 364 -17.81 22.13 9.58
C ALA A 364 -16.75 21.56 8.62
N PRO A 365 -17.06 20.52 7.82
CA PRO A 365 -16.13 20.01 6.82
C PRO A 365 -15.91 21.02 5.69
N ASP A 366 -14.66 21.17 5.26
CA ASP A 366 -14.28 21.75 3.99
C ASP A 366 -14.70 20.83 2.85
N ARG A 367 -15.87 21.16 2.28
CA ARG A 367 -16.48 20.37 1.21
C ARG A 367 -15.64 20.31 -0.06
N SER A 368 -14.69 21.23 -0.27
CA SER A 368 -13.77 21.19 -1.42
C SER A 368 -12.78 20.02 -1.34
N LYS A 369 -12.57 19.43 -0.14
CA LYS A 369 -11.68 18.28 0.06
C LYS A 369 -12.35 16.93 -0.18
N ASN A 370 -13.68 16.89 -0.11
CA ASN A 370 -14.47 15.70 -0.34
C ASN A 370 -14.76 15.51 -1.84
N ARG A 371 -14.44 14.35 -2.38
CA ARG A 371 -14.69 13.97 -3.78
C ARG A 371 -15.93 13.10 -3.77
N ASN A 372 -17.07 13.69 -4.08
CA ASN A 372 -18.36 13.01 -4.02
C ASN A 372 -18.54 12.00 -5.14
N ALA A 373 -17.90 12.24 -6.29
CA ALA A 373 -17.85 11.34 -7.42
C ALA A 373 -16.57 11.59 -8.24
N VAL A 374 -15.82 10.54 -8.52
CA VAL A 374 -14.68 10.56 -9.45
C VAL A 374 -14.97 9.50 -10.50
N TYR A 375 -15.01 9.91 -11.77
CA TYR A 375 -15.20 9.02 -12.91
C TYR A 375 -13.91 8.96 -13.71
N THR A 376 -13.30 7.79 -13.81
CA THR A 376 -12.14 7.57 -14.65
C THR A 376 -12.48 6.54 -15.72
N TYR A 377 -12.33 6.91 -16.99
CA TYR A 377 -12.52 5.99 -18.11
C TYR A 377 -11.33 6.09 -19.06
N GLY A 378 -10.91 4.95 -19.57
CA GLY A 378 -9.67 4.88 -20.33
C GLY A 378 -9.47 3.55 -21.03
N VAL A 379 -8.28 3.41 -21.61
CA VAL A 379 -7.82 2.18 -22.24
C VAL A 379 -6.40 1.90 -21.80
N THR A 380 -6.16 0.67 -21.34
CA THR A 380 -4.83 0.11 -21.14
C THR A 380 -4.51 -0.81 -22.32
N TYR A 381 -3.39 -0.59 -22.98
CA TYR A 381 -2.82 -1.50 -23.98
C TYR A 381 -1.58 -2.17 -23.41
N ARG A 382 -1.55 -3.50 -23.44
CA ARG A 382 -0.41 -4.31 -23.00
C ARG A 382 0.13 -5.09 -24.18
N PRO A 383 1.24 -4.68 -24.82
CA PRO A 383 1.85 -5.50 -25.87
C PRO A 383 2.37 -6.84 -25.33
N ILE A 384 2.83 -6.83 -24.08
CA ILE A 384 3.24 -7.98 -23.25
C ILE A 384 2.79 -7.70 -21.79
N PRO A 385 2.68 -8.71 -20.91
CA PRO A 385 2.21 -8.52 -19.53
C PRO A 385 3.03 -7.49 -18.73
N GLU A 386 4.32 -7.38 -19.00
CA GLU A 386 5.29 -6.55 -18.31
C GLU A 386 5.23 -5.09 -18.74
N VAL A 387 4.54 -4.76 -19.84
CA VAL A 387 4.49 -3.38 -20.37
C VAL A 387 3.04 -2.94 -20.53
N ALA A 388 2.72 -1.75 -20.05
CA ALA A 388 1.42 -1.13 -20.21
C ALA A 388 1.54 0.30 -20.74
N LEU A 389 0.82 0.58 -21.82
CA LEU A 389 0.54 1.94 -22.29
C LEU A 389 -0.88 2.29 -21.88
N LYS A 390 -1.06 3.43 -21.23
CA LYS A 390 -2.32 3.82 -20.61
C LYS A 390 -2.75 5.20 -21.07
N ALA A 391 -4.05 5.36 -21.27
CA ALA A 391 -4.67 6.64 -21.53
C ALA A 391 -6.02 6.70 -20.83
N ASP A 392 -6.25 7.72 -20.02
CA ASP A 392 -7.53 7.90 -19.34
C ASP A 392 -7.92 9.38 -19.22
N HIS A 393 -9.22 9.58 -19.00
CA HIS A 393 -9.79 10.85 -18.62
C HIS A 393 -10.50 10.69 -17.28
N THR A 394 -10.21 11.59 -16.36
CA THR A 394 -10.78 11.63 -15.02
C THR A 394 -11.60 12.90 -14.82
N HIS A 395 -12.88 12.74 -14.51
CA HIS A 395 -13.78 13.82 -14.11
C HIS A 395 -14.07 13.72 -12.62
N THR A 396 -13.72 14.75 -11.85
CA THR A 396 -13.88 14.78 -10.39
C THR A 396 -14.91 15.83 -9.99
N MET A 397 -15.94 15.41 -9.27
CA MET A 397 -16.94 16.27 -8.63
C MET A 397 -16.66 16.40 -7.13
N LEU A 398 -16.46 17.63 -6.67
CA LEU A 398 -16.18 17.96 -5.28
C LEU A 398 -17.47 18.19 -4.48
N GLY A 399 -17.36 18.16 -3.15
CA GLY A 399 -18.49 18.29 -2.24
C GLY A 399 -19.11 19.68 -2.20
N ASP A 400 -18.43 20.68 -2.73
CA ASP A 400 -18.91 22.06 -2.91
C ASP A 400 -19.59 22.29 -4.28
N ASN A 401 -19.82 21.21 -5.04
CA ASN A 401 -20.38 21.19 -6.39
C ASN A 401 -19.49 21.81 -7.48
N THR A 402 -18.19 21.99 -7.21
CA THR A 402 -17.22 22.27 -8.27
C THR A 402 -16.75 20.98 -8.93
N SER A 403 -16.20 21.08 -10.14
CA SER A 403 -15.66 19.94 -10.87
C SER A 403 -14.33 20.25 -11.52
N THR A 404 -13.52 19.21 -11.72
CA THR A 404 -12.24 19.28 -12.42
C THR A 404 -12.12 18.12 -13.40
N ASP A 405 -11.40 18.36 -14.50
CA ASP A 405 -11.13 17.37 -15.53
C ASP A 405 -9.62 17.18 -15.67
N GLN A 406 -9.20 15.96 -15.94
CA GLN A 406 -7.80 15.64 -16.16
C GLN A 406 -7.67 14.56 -17.23
N PHE A 407 -6.79 14.80 -18.19
CA PHE A 407 -6.39 13.82 -19.18
C PHE A 407 -4.99 13.30 -18.85
N ASN A 408 -4.85 11.97 -18.87
CA ASN A 408 -3.61 11.30 -18.50
C ASN A 408 -3.14 10.36 -19.60
N LEU A 409 -1.83 10.33 -19.82
CA LEU A 409 -1.14 9.27 -20.55
C LEU A 409 -0.07 8.69 -19.65
N GLY A 410 0.14 7.37 -19.74
CA GLY A 410 1.12 6.67 -18.93
C GLY A 410 1.84 5.60 -19.72
N ILE A 411 3.12 5.41 -19.43
CA ILE A 411 3.88 4.23 -19.80
C ILE A 411 4.32 3.58 -18.50
N ALA A 412 4.09 2.29 -18.36
CA ALA A 412 4.49 1.50 -17.22
C ALA A 412 5.18 0.22 -17.69
N TYR A 413 6.20 -0.20 -16.95
CA TYR A 413 6.92 -1.44 -17.21
C TYR A 413 7.37 -2.10 -15.91
N MET A 414 7.51 -3.42 -15.92
CA MET A 414 8.04 -4.24 -14.82
C MET A 414 9.14 -5.16 -15.36
N TYR A 415 10.06 -5.60 -14.51
CA TYR A 415 11.17 -6.47 -14.88
C TYR A 415 11.68 -7.30 -13.71
#